data_AF-Q5B4S6-F1
#
_entry.id   AF-Q5B4S6-F1
#
_cell.length_a   1.000
_cell.length_b   1.000
_cell.length_c   1.000
_cell.angle_alpha   90.00
_cell.angle_beta   90.00
_cell.angle_gamma   90.00
#
_symmetry.space_group_name_H-M   'P 1'
#
loop_
_entity.id
_entity.type
_entity.pdbx_description
1 polymer ?
#
loop_
_entity_poly.entity_id
_entity_poly.type
_entity_poly.pdbx_seq_one_letter_code
_entity_poly.pdbx_strand_id
1 'polypeptide(L)'
;MASHPEQQSSSSSADVSSSSWGKVERKFTNKSASEYYDPCQDFADRSLRCMKRNPDDRDMCHDYFQAYRDCKKQWLTQKKLGSSSTAK
;
A
#
# COMPACT_ATOMS: atom_id res chain seq x y z
N MET A 1 21.51 -25.48 -32.09
CA MET A 1 21.08 -24.09 -31.85
C MET A 1 20.49 -24.05 -30.45
N ALA A 2 21.31 -23.66 -29.46
CA ALA A 2 21.00 -23.66 -28.03
C ALA A 2 20.67 -22.24 -27.55
N SER A 3 20.10 -22.13 -26.34
CA SER A 3 19.94 -20.92 -25.49
C SER A 3 18.62 -20.13 -25.63
N HIS A 4 17.78 -19.85 -24.62
CA HIS A 4 17.72 -20.04 -23.15
C HIS A 4 16.23 -20.01 -22.71
N PRO A 5 15.81 -20.69 -21.62
CA PRO A 5 14.71 -20.22 -20.78
C PRO A 5 15.30 -19.43 -19.61
N GLU A 6 15.21 -18.10 -19.66
CA GLU A 6 15.68 -17.26 -18.56
C GLU A 6 14.68 -17.31 -17.40
N GLN A 7 15.15 -17.92 -16.32
CA GLN A 7 14.53 -17.96 -15.01
C GLN A 7 14.39 -16.54 -14.47
N GLN A 8 13.18 -16.10 -14.13
CA GLN A 8 13.04 -15.03 -13.14
C GLN A 8 11.78 -15.20 -12.29
N SER A 9 11.95 -15.97 -11.22
CA SER A 9 11.69 -15.55 -9.84
C SER A 9 10.36 -14.84 -9.58
N SER A 10 9.38 -15.52 -8.97
CA SER A 10 8.39 -14.91 -8.05
C SER A 10 7.54 -15.96 -7.30
N SER A 11 8.16 -17.02 -6.78
CA SER A 11 7.52 -17.86 -5.75
C SER A 11 7.65 -17.15 -4.40
N SER A 12 6.70 -16.29 -3.99
CA SER A 12 6.48 -15.84 -2.59
C SER A 12 5.31 -14.84 -2.45
N SER A 13 4.13 -15.12 -3.01
CA SER A 13 2.99 -14.19 -2.95
C SER A 13 2.14 -14.28 -1.66
N ALA A 14 2.46 -15.17 -0.72
CA ALA A 14 1.67 -15.38 0.50
C ALA A 14 2.25 -14.76 1.79
N ASP A 15 3.54 -14.40 1.81
CA ASP A 15 4.22 -13.92 3.04
C ASP A 15 4.47 -12.40 3.08
N VAL A 16 4.35 -11.72 1.92
CA VAL A 16 4.63 -10.27 1.78
C VAL A 16 3.54 -9.38 2.39
N SER A 17 2.35 -9.90 2.69
CA SER A 17 1.26 -9.09 3.25
C SER A 17 1.48 -8.76 4.74
N SER A 18 1.89 -9.73 5.57
CA SER A 18 2.03 -9.52 7.01
C SER A 18 3.19 -8.57 7.36
N SER A 19 4.34 -8.73 6.70
CA SER A 19 5.54 -7.94 6.99
C SER A 19 5.41 -6.45 6.60
N SER A 20 4.63 -6.15 5.56
CA SER A 20 4.44 -4.78 5.08
C SER A 20 3.65 -3.92 6.07
N TRP A 21 2.57 -4.47 6.63
CA TRP A 21 1.72 -3.76 7.60
C TRP A 21 2.36 -3.57 8.97
N GLY A 22 3.17 -4.53 9.44
CA GLY A 22 3.91 -4.38 10.70
C GLY A 22 4.96 -3.25 10.68
N LYS A 23 5.47 -2.86 9.50
CA LYS A 23 6.35 -1.68 9.35
C LYS A 23 5.54 -0.38 9.40
N VAL A 24 4.37 -0.39 8.78
CA VAL A 24 3.42 0.73 8.76
C VAL A 24 2.94 1.08 10.17
N GLU A 25 2.52 0.08 10.95
CA GLU A 25 2.01 0.29 12.31
C GLU A 25 3.09 0.91 13.20
N ARG A 26 4.31 0.35 13.22
CA ARG A 26 5.43 0.90 14.00
C ARG A 26 5.75 2.34 13.64
N LYS A 27 5.73 2.68 12.35
CA LYS A 27 5.91 4.07 11.90
C LYS A 27 4.77 4.97 12.37
N PHE A 28 3.53 4.48 12.33
CA PHE A 28 2.36 5.23 12.81
C PHE A 28 2.39 5.46 14.33
N THR A 29 2.83 4.48 15.13
CA THR A 29 2.96 4.60 16.59
C THR A 29 4.13 5.50 16.99
N ASN A 30 5.24 5.45 16.26
CA ASN A 30 6.46 6.21 16.57
C ASN A 30 6.40 7.68 16.10
N LYS A 31 5.43 8.06 15.27
CA LYS A 31 5.32 9.45 14.81
C LYS A 31 4.99 10.38 15.97
N SER A 32 5.54 11.58 15.95
CA SER A 32 5.18 12.65 16.88
C SER A 32 3.69 12.95 16.76
N ALA A 33 3.01 13.28 17.87
CA ALA A 33 1.57 13.58 17.84
C ALA A 33 1.18 14.73 16.89
N SER A 34 2.15 15.57 16.51
CA SER A 34 2.01 16.66 15.54
C SER A 34 2.26 16.27 14.08
N GLU A 35 2.64 15.02 13.78
CA GLU A 35 3.00 14.58 12.43
C GLU A 35 1.87 13.77 11.76
N TYR A 36 1.55 14.15 10.52
CA TYR A 36 0.61 13.41 9.68
C TYR A 36 1.31 12.23 9.01
N TYR A 37 0.87 11.01 9.33
CA TYR A 37 1.32 9.79 8.67
C TYR A 37 0.14 9.11 8.00
N ASP A 38 0.16 9.07 6.67
CA ASP A 38 -0.75 8.27 5.87
C ASP A 38 -0.01 7.05 5.31
N PRO A 39 -0.35 5.82 5.73
CA PRO A 39 0.24 4.61 5.15
C PRO A 39 -0.07 4.44 3.66
N CYS A 40 -1.07 5.16 3.16
CA CYS A 40 -1.48 5.14 1.76
C CYS A 40 -0.90 6.30 0.94
N GLN A 41 0.01 7.10 1.53
CA GLN A 41 0.60 8.27 0.88
C GLN A 41 1.30 7.93 -0.44
N ASP A 42 1.97 6.78 -0.53
CA ASP A 42 2.64 6.35 -1.77
C ASP A 42 1.61 6.10 -2.90
N PHE A 43 0.52 5.40 -2.60
CA PHE A 43 -0.57 5.18 -3.55
C PHE A 43 -1.28 6.48 -3.94
N ALA A 44 -1.46 7.39 -2.97
CA ALA A 44 -2.01 8.72 -3.21
C ALA A 44 -1.11 9.53 -4.16
N ASP A 45 0.20 9.56 -3.90
CA ASP A 45 1.16 10.29 -4.71
C ASP A 45 1.26 9.73 -6.14
N ARG A 46 1.17 8.41 -6.32
CA ARG A 46 1.06 7.81 -7.67
C ARG A 46 -0.20 8.25 -8.40
N SER A 47 -1.34 8.25 -7.71
CA SER A 47 -2.61 8.71 -8.27
C SER A 47 -2.54 10.18 -8.69
N LEU A 48 -1.93 11.03 -7.86
CA LEU A 48 -1.70 12.45 -8.17
C LEU A 48 -0.72 12.65 -9.32
N ARG A 49 0.35 11.83 -9.40
CA ARG A 49 1.28 11.87 -10.52
C ARG A 49 0.61 11.49 -11.84
N CYS A 50 -0.30 10.51 -11.82
CA CYS A 50 -1.09 10.17 -13.00
C CYS A 50 -1.98 11.33 -13.43
N MET A 51 -2.74 11.92 -12.50
CA MET A 51 -3.57 13.10 -12.76
C MET A 51 -2.79 14.30 -13.30
N LYS A 52 -1.56 14.53 -12.83
CA LYS A 52 -0.69 15.61 -13.33
C LYS A 52 -0.24 15.40 -14.78
N ARG A 53 -0.18 14.14 -15.24
CA ARG A 53 0.21 13.79 -16.61
C ARG A 53 -0.99 13.73 -17.56
N ASN A 54 -2.14 13.30 -17.04
CA ASN A 54 -3.39 13.15 -17.76
C ASN A 54 -4.48 14.02 -17.10
N PRO A 55 -4.42 15.36 -17.24
CA PRO A 55 -5.40 16.25 -16.60
C PRO A 55 -6.82 16.02 -17.15
N ASP A 56 -6.93 15.63 -18.42
CA ASP A 56 -8.20 15.47 -19.13
C ASP A 56 -8.77 14.04 -19.03
N ASP A 57 -7.95 13.06 -18.64
CA ASP A 57 -8.34 11.65 -18.57
C ASP A 57 -8.05 11.06 -17.19
N ARG A 58 -9.03 11.22 -16.30
CA ARG A 58 -8.98 10.68 -14.93
C ARG A 58 -9.21 9.18 -14.93
N ASP A 59 -9.92 8.65 -15.92
CA ASP A 59 -10.26 7.22 -16.00
C ASP A 59 -9.00 6.38 -16.27
N MET A 60 -8.02 6.92 -17.00
CA MET A 60 -6.67 6.33 -17.08
C MET A 60 -6.00 6.13 -15.71
N CYS A 61 -6.38 6.91 -14.70
CA CYS A 61 -5.80 6.84 -13.36
C CYS A 61 -6.58 5.92 -12.41
N HIS A 62 -7.63 5.23 -12.87
CA HIS A 62 -8.51 4.41 -12.04
C HIS A 62 -7.76 3.35 -11.22
N ASP A 63 -6.77 2.67 -11.80
CA ASP A 63 -5.97 1.65 -11.11
C ASP A 63 -5.21 2.22 -9.91
N TYR A 64 -4.69 3.45 -10.02
CA TYR A 64 -4.00 4.12 -8.92
C TYR A 64 -4.97 4.50 -7.81
N PHE A 65 -6.16 5.00 -8.16
CA PHE A 65 -7.21 5.31 -7.19
C PHE A 65 -7.68 4.05 -6.48
N GLN A 66 -7.84 2.94 -7.20
CA GLN A 66 -8.22 1.67 -6.64
C GLN A 66 -7.17 1.19 -5.64
N ALA A 67 -5.89 1.23 -5.99
CA ALA A 67 -4.81 0.88 -5.07
C ALA A 67 -4.82 1.74 -3.79
N TYR A 68 -5.10 3.04 -3.90
CA TYR A 68 -5.25 3.92 -2.73
C TYR A 68 -6.47 3.54 -1.86
N ARG A 69 -7.61 3.25 -2.49
CA ARG A 69 -8.83 2.81 -1.77
C ARG A 69 -8.62 1.47 -1.08
N ASP A 70 -7.95 0.53 -1.73
CA ASP A 70 -7.61 -0.78 -1.19
C ASP A 70 -6.65 -0.66 -0.01
N CYS A 71 -5.62 0.18 -0.13
CA CYS A 71 -4.73 0.50 0.99
C CYS A 71 -5.52 1.05 2.18
N LYS A 72 -6.41 2.03 1.96
CA LYS A 72 -7.20 2.63 3.02
C LYS A 72 -8.16 1.63 3.66
N LYS A 73 -8.76 0.74 2.86
CA LYS A 73 -9.64 -0.33 3.34
C LYS A 73 -8.89 -1.31 4.23
N GLN A 74 -7.71 -1.76 3.80
CA GLN A 74 -6.84 -2.66 4.57
C GLN A 74 -6.35 -2.00 5.86
N TRP A 75 -5.95 -0.74 5.80
CA TRP A 75 -5.51 0.03 6.97
C TRP A 75 -6.62 0.18 8.01
N LEU A 76 -7.82 0.61 7.59
CA LEU A 76 -8.96 0.75 8.49
C LEU A 76 -9.41 -0.60 9.08
N THR A 77 -9.33 -1.67 8.28
CA THR A 77 -9.67 -3.03 8.73
C THR A 77 -8.69 -3.47 9.82
N GLN A 78 -7.39 -3.27 9.62
CA GLN A 78 -6.38 -3.60 10.63
C GLN A 78 -6.44 -2.70 11.86
N LYS A 79 -6.77 -1.41 11.74
CA LYS A 79 -7.01 -0.58 12.93
C LYS A 79 -8.24 -1.04 13.71
N LYS A 80 -9.33 -1.40 13.01
CA LYS A 80 -10.55 -1.91 13.67
C LYS A 80 -10.28 -3.24 14.37
N LEU A 81 -9.47 -4.11 13.78
CA LEU A 81 -9.06 -5.40 14.39
C LEU A 81 -8.00 -5.19 15.49
N GLY A 82 -7.05 -4.28 15.28
CA GLY A 82 -5.90 -4.01 16.15
C GLY A 82 -6.20 -3.14 17.37
N SER A 83 -7.29 -2.36 17.35
CA SER A 83 -7.84 -1.71 18.56
C SER A 83 -8.64 -2.67 19.45
N SER A 84 -8.87 -3.92 19.02
CA SER A 84 -9.62 -4.94 19.78
C SER A 84 -8.76 -6.07 20.34
N SER A 85 -7.43 -6.04 20.18
CA SER A 85 -6.53 -7.10 20.68
C SER A 85 -5.78 -6.76 21.98
N THR A 86 -6.19 -5.73 22.72
CA THR A 86 -5.82 -5.57 24.14
C THR A 86 -6.75 -6.42 25.02
N ALA A 87 -6.60 -7.74 24.93
CA ALA A 87 -7.23 -8.69 25.82
C ALA A 87 -6.19 -9.74 26.25
N LYS A 88 -5.34 -9.34 27.19
CA LYS A 88 -4.82 -10.21 28.26
C LYS A 88 -4.89 -9.43 29.56
#